data_AF-A0A255TG81-F1
#
_entry.id   AF-A0A255TG81-F1
#
_cell.length_a   1.000
_cell.length_b   1.000
_cell.length_c   1.000
_cell.angle_alpha   90.00
_cell.angle_beta   90.00
_cell.angle_gamma   90.00
#
_symmetry.space_group_name_H-M   'P 1'
#
loop_
_entity.id
_entity.type
_entity.pdbx_description
1 polymer ?
#
loop_
_entity_poly.entity_id
_entity_poly.type
_entity_poly.pdbx_seq_one_letter_code
_entity_poly.pdbx_strand_id
1 'polypeptide(L)'
;MSCSSDDDDDDGGDVAPAAFEAYAAKYQIADAGAAFSSVEFTESGNYIMVSNDLPTTGAKSLSSLAAKKSPAHMMFGNLLRKAATRSESVYSPILYGKYTVDADGTYVLAGYGKVKVVEDGAGNAYSLEFMPSSGASFTYTASKQNRDLDSENTNRLCRTWNTASFQIVAKINGKVLLDVTASTMGELIKKLQKWAESNDEEFDPSDWEYLDIANPEQVVFTKTGTYMVKYSNSELAVSTWRWVNDSETMLQYSWENDFEDSYLNGFASVSYKGSQLVITETDKEEEDGESYEMSMVYYFNEVK
;
A
#
# COMPACT_ATOMS: atom_id res chain seq x y z
N MET A 1 -19.09 29.19 -34.06
CA MET A 1 -19.73 27.86 -33.97
C MET A 1 -18.76 26.98 -33.22
N SER A 2 -19.19 26.53 -32.05
CA SER A 2 -18.36 25.87 -31.03
C SER A 2 -18.20 24.39 -31.35
N CYS A 3 -16.99 23.88 -31.17
CA CYS A 3 -16.74 22.45 -31.08
C CYS A 3 -17.21 21.98 -29.70
N SER A 4 -18.02 20.93 -29.65
CA SER A 4 -18.30 20.12 -28.46
C SER A 4 -18.05 18.69 -28.89
N SER A 5 -17.00 18.12 -28.32
CA SER A 5 -16.74 16.68 -28.27
C SER A 5 -16.47 16.43 -26.80
N ASP A 6 -17.57 16.22 -26.07
CA ASP A 6 -17.55 15.65 -24.73
C ASP A 6 -17.33 14.14 -24.94
N ASP A 7 -16.08 13.71 -24.80
CA ASP A 7 -15.74 12.30 -24.63
C ASP A 7 -15.88 11.99 -23.13
N ASP A 8 -17.12 11.74 -22.72
CA ASP A 8 -17.43 11.09 -21.44
C ASP A 8 -17.10 9.59 -21.60
N ASP A 9 -15.84 9.22 -21.37
CA ASP A 9 -15.44 7.83 -21.16
C ASP A 9 -15.96 7.36 -19.79
N ASP A 10 -17.24 6.98 -19.76
CA ASP A 10 -17.86 6.20 -18.69
C ASP A 10 -17.30 4.77 -18.73
N ASP A 11 -16.10 4.58 -18.19
CA ASP A 11 -15.42 3.28 -18.10
C ASP A 11 -15.64 2.60 -16.74
N GLY A 12 -16.88 2.74 -16.23
CA GLY A 12 -17.44 2.00 -15.10
C GLY A 12 -17.80 0.57 -15.50
N GLY A 13 -16.83 -0.20 -16.00
CA GLY A 13 -17.05 -1.61 -16.27
C GLY A 13 -17.31 -2.38 -14.98
N ASP A 14 -18.43 -3.12 -14.92
CA ASP A 14 -18.77 -4.04 -13.82
C ASP A 14 -17.56 -4.93 -13.49
N VAL A 15 -16.97 -4.72 -12.32
CA VAL A 15 -15.84 -5.53 -11.87
C VAL A 15 -16.39 -6.75 -11.15
N ALA A 16 -16.13 -7.93 -11.72
CA ALA A 16 -16.60 -9.18 -11.14
C ALA A 16 -16.17 -9.33 -9.66
N PRO A 17 -17.02 -9.91 -8.79
CA PRO A 17 -16.65 -10.23 -7.41
C PRO A 17 -15.34 -11.00 -7.36
N ALA A 18 -14.54 -10.74 -6.33
CA ALA A 18 -13.27 -11.42 -6.18
C ALA A 18 -13.51 -12.90 -5.82
N ALA A 19 -12.64 -13.80 -6.30
CA ALA A 19 -12.88 -15.24 -6.26
C ALA A 19 -13.11 -15.82 -4.85
N PHE A 20 -12.56 -15.18 -3.81
CA PHE A 20 -12.65 -15.64 -2.43
C PHE A 20 -13.37 -14.65 -1.52
N GLU A 21 -14.16 -13.74 -2.08
CA GLU A 21 -14.87 -12.71 -1.32
C GLU A 21 -15.73 -13.26 -0.18
N ALA A 22 -16.43 -14.37 -0.41
CA ALA A 22 -17.26 -15.04 0.62
C ALA A 22 -16.45 -15.65 1.79
N TYR A 23 -15.14 -15.83 1.61
CA TYR A 23 -14.23 -16.39 2.62
C TYR A 23 -13.31 -15.34 3.23
N ALA A 24 -13.35 -14.10 2.73
CA ALA A 24 -12.47 -13.05 3.19
C ALA A 24 -12.85 -12.60 4.60
N ALA A 25 -11.86 -12.56 5.49
CA ALA A 25 -12.02 -12.16 6.87
C ALA A 25 -10.67 -11.89 7.53
N LYS A 26 -10.65 -10.97 8.48
CA LYS A 26 -9.52 -10.73 9.38
C LYS A 26 -9.86 -11.19 10.78
N TYR A 27 -8.94 -11.91 11.41
CA TYR A 27 -9.04 -12.42 12.77
C TYR A 27 -7.90 -11.87 13.61
N GLN A 28 -8.24 -11.20 14.71
CA GLN A 28 -7.30 -10.72 15.70
C GLN A 28 -7.13 -11.77 16.80
N ILE A 29 -5.90 -12.18 17.06
CA ILE A 29 -5.57 -13.16 18.10
C ILE A 29 -5.35 -12.42 19.42
N ALA A 30 -5.94 -12.95 20.50
CA ALA A 30 -5.92 -12.33 21.82
C ALA A 30 -5.07 -13.10 22.86
N ASP A 31 -4.63 -14.33 22.56
CA ASP A 31 -3.90 -15.15 23.52
C ASP A 31 -2.50 -14.58 23.83
N ALA A 32 -2.20 -14.47 25.12
CA ALA A 32 -0.88 -14.05 25.58
C ALA A 32 0.19 -15.07 25.13
N GLY A 33 1.26 -14.57 24.50
CA GLY A 33 2.35 -15.41 24.00
C GLY A 33 2.02 -16.18 22.71
N ALA A 34 0.92 -15.85 22.02
CA ALA A 34 0.67 -16.38 20.68
C ALA A 34 1.80 -16.00 19.72
N ALA A 35 2.11 -16.87 18.77
CA ALA A 35 3.12 -16.58 17.74
C ALA A 35 2.66 -15.50 16.75
N PHE A 36 1.35 -15.33 16.58
CA PHE A 36 0.75 -14.38 15.65
C PHE A 36 -0.17 -13.40 16.36
N SER A 37 -0.17 -12.14 15.93
CA SER A 37 -1.15 -11.13 16.34
C SER A 37 -2.43 -11.22 15.54
N SER A 38 -2.35 -11.56 14.24
CA SER A 38 -3.52 -11.64 13.38
C SER A 38 -3.33 -12.60 12.21
N VAL A 39 -4.45 -13.07 11.68
CA VAL A 39 -4.56 -13.83 10.44
C VAL A 39 -5.64 -13.18 9.59
N GLU A 40 -5.35 -12.89 8.34
CA GLU A 40 -6.29 -12.34 7.38
C GLU A 40 -6.32 -13.17 6.10
N PHE A 41 -7.52 -13.51 5.66
CA PHE A 41 -7.81 -14.12 4.37
C PHE A 41 -8.41 -13.05 3.48
N THR A 42 -7.78 -12.78 2.34
CA THR A 42 -8.18 -11.71 1.43
C THR A 42 -9.11 -12.21 0.33
N GLU A 43 -9.83 -11.27 -0.28
CA GLU A 43 -10.82 -11.45 -1.33
C GLU A 43 -10.19 -12.05 -2.60
N SER A 44 -8.92 -11.76 -2.86
CA SER A 44 -8.12 -12.31 -3.97
C SER A 44 -7.41 -13.63 -3.66
N GLY A 45 -7.76 -14.30 -2.55
CA GLY A 45 -7.21 -15.62 -2.22
C GLY A 45 -5.78 -15.59 -1.67
N ASN A 46 -5.39 -14.53 -0.96
CA ASN A 46 -4.12 -14.50 -0.23
C ASN A 46 -4.34 -14.55 1.28
N TYR A 47 -3.40 -15.14 2.01
CA TYR A 47 -3.37 -15.04 3.46
C TYR A 47 -2.27 -14.06 3.88
N ILE A 48 -2.51 -13.33 4.96
CA ILE A 48 -1.55 -12.45 5.65
C ILE A 48 -1.56 -12.86 7.11
N MET A 49 -0.45 -13.36 7.65
CA MET A 49 -0.30 -13.62 9.08
C MET A 49 0.80 -12.75 9.65
N VAL A 50 0.47 -11.97 10.67
CA VAL A 50 1.41 -11.04 11.31
C VAL A 50 1.95 -11.69 12.59
N SER A 51 3.27 -11.89 12.68
CA SER A 51 3.93 -12.48 13.86
C SER A 51 4.03 -11.50 15.04
N ASN A 52 4.09 -12.04 16.27
CA ASN A 52 4.38 -11.30 17.50
C ASN A 52 5.89 -11.21 17.84
N ASP A 53 6.75 -12.06 17.25
CA ASP A 53 8.19 -12.09 17.57
C ASP A 53 9.01 -11.09 16.72
N LEU A 54 9.31 -9.92 17.32
CA LEU A 54 10.43 -8.94 17.21
C LEU A 54 11.06 -8.54 15.83
N PRO A 55 11.65 -7.33 15.67
CA PRO A 55 11.57 -6.09 16.45
C PRO A 55 10.88 -4.93 15.69
N THR A 56 10.39 -3.94 16.44
CA THR A 56 10.23 -2.56 15.97
C THR A 56 11.62 -2.00 15.62
N THR A 57 12.12 -2.23 14.41
CA THR A 57 13.23 -1.43 13.91
C THR A 57 12.68 -0.05 13.59
N GLY A 58 12.96 0.89 14.50
CA GLY A 58 12.66 2.30 14.28
C GLY A 58 13.21 2.75 12.93
N ALA A 59 12.40 3.52 12.22
CA ALA A 59 12.79 4.18 10.98
C ALA A 59 14.20 4.76 11.13
N LYS A 60 15.11 4.34 10.27
CA LYS A 60 16.48 4.84 10.25
C LYS A 60 16.52 6.18 9.51
N SER A 61 15.76 7.17 9.96
CA SER A 61 15.65 8.50 9.36
C SER A 61 16.92 8.87 8.58
N LEU A 62 16.83 8.81 7.25
CA LEU A 62 17.80 9.41 6.34
C LEU A 62 17.78 10.92 6.60
N SER A 63 18.46 11.30 7.67
CA SER A 63 18.55 12.64 8.22
C SER A 63 19.53 13.52 7.45
N SER A 64 20.00 13.09 6.27
CA SER A 64 20.98 13.84 5.49
C SER A 64 20.41 14.71 4.37
N LEU A 65 19.14 14.56 3.97
CA LEU A 65 18.55 15.46 2.97
C LEU A 65 18.16 16.83 3.57
N ALA A 66 18.08 16.95 4.90
CA ALA A 66 17.37 18.01 5.61
C ALA A 66 18.05 19.41 5.70
N ALA A 67 18.88 19.84 4.74
CA ALA A 67 19.59 21.12 4.92
C ALA A 67 19.81 22.00 3.67
N LYS A 68 19.42 21.58 2.46
CA LYS A 68 19.67 22.38 1.25
C LYS A 68 18.38 22.99 0.72
N LYS A 69 18.41 24.30 0.43
CA LYS A 69 17.26 25.08 -0.10
C LYS A 69 17.17 25.04 -1.63
N SER A 70 17.78 24.05 -2.27
CA SER A 70 17.82 24.04 -3.73
C SER A 70 16.42 23.79 -4.32
N PRO A 71 16.10 24.31 -5.51
CA PRO A 71 14.80 24.08 -6.13
C PRO A 71 14.47 22.59 -6.33
N ALA A 72 15.47 21.75 -6.62
CA ALA A 72 15.26 20.30 -6.70
C ALA A 72 14.96 19.68 -5.34
N HIS A 73 15.57 20.19 -4.26
CA HIS A 73 15.25 19.75 -2.90
C HIS A 73 13.83 20.15 -2.48
N MET A 74 13.42 21.39 -2.72
CA MET A 74 12.05 21.82 -2.42
C MET A 74 11.02 21.01 -3.22
N MET A 75 11.34 20.70 -4.48
CA MET A 75 10.42 19.96 -5.36
C MET A 75 10.36 18.46 -5.08
N PHE A 76 11.47 17.80 -4.74
CA PHE A 76 11.55 16.34 -4.63
C PHE A 76 11.93 15.81 -3.24
N GLY A 77 12.31 16.67 -2.30
CA GLY A 77 12.81 16.28 -0.98
C GLY A 77 11.81 15.46 -0.18
N ASN A 78 10.53 15.84 -0.20
CA ASN A 78 9.47 15.09 0.47
C ASN A 78 9.24 13.71 -0.15
N LEU A 79 9.30 13.58 -1.49
CA LEU A 79 9.19 12.30 -2.17
C LEU A 79 10.32 11.36 -1.74
N LEU A 80 11.57 11.85 -1.84
CA LEU A 80 12.75 11.08 -1.50
C LEU A 80 12.72 10.65 -0.03
N ARG A 81 12.29 11.53 0.88
CA ARG A 81 12.10 11.22 2.30
C ARG A 81 11.01 10.16 2.53
N LYS A 82 9.84 10.29 1.89
CA LYS A 82 8.75 9.32 2.01
C LYS A 82 9.15 7.95 1.46
N ALA A 83 9.80 7.92 0.30
CA ALA A 83 10.27 6.70 -0.32
C ALA A 83 11.34 5.99 0.55
N ALA A 84 12.28 6.76 1.11
CA ALA A 84 13.27 6.26 2.07
C ALA A 84 12.64 5.74 3.39
N THR A 85 11.68 6.48 3.95
CA THR A 85 11.00 6.07 5.20
C THR A 85 10.20 4.78 4.98
N ARG A 86 9.59 4.61 3.80
CA ARG A 86 8.87 3.37 3.42
C ARG A 86 9.79 2.16 3.25
N SER A 87 11.05 2.35 2.86
CA SER A 87 12.04 1.25 2.82
C SER A 87 12.62 0.91 4.20
N GLU A 88 12.50 1.80 5.20
CA GLU A 88 13.12 1.64 6.51
C GLU A 88 12.15 1.22 7.63
N SER A 89 10.88 1.61 7.54
CA SER A 89 9.88 1.39 8.60
C SER A 89 9.21 0.01 8.58
N VAL A 90 9.67 -0.91 7.73
CA VAL A 90 8.84 -2.03 7.27
C VAL A 90 9.43 -3.37 7.64
N TYR A 91 9.30 -3.72 8.91
CA TYR A 91 9.69 -5.06 9.37
C TYR A 91 8.63 -5.59 10.32
N SER A 92 7.57 -6.15 9.74
CA SER A 92 6.75 -7.14 10.43
C SER A 92 7.11 -8.51 9.87
N PRO A 93 7.37 -9.54 10.69
CA PRO A 93 7.52 -10.90 10.21
C PRO A 93 6.15 -11.38 9.70
N ILE A 94 5.85 -11.03 8.45
CA ILE A 94 4.59 -11.34 7.78
C ILE A 94 4.80 -12.62 7.00
N LEU A 95 3.94 -13.61 7.27
CA LEU A 95 3.79 -14.75 6.39
C LEU A 95 2.69 -14.42 5.39
N TYR A 96 3.04 -14.44 4.11
CA TYR A 96 2.15 -14.12 3.01
C TYR A 96 2.18 -15.21 1.95
N GLY A 97 1.03 -15.55 1.39
CA GLY A 97 0.93 -16.55 0.32
C GLY A 97 -0.50 -16.74 -0.16
N LYS A 98 -0.69 -17.70 -1.06
CA LYS A 98 -2.03 -18.04 -1.58
C LYS A 98 -2.75 -19.01 -0.64
N TYR A 99 -4.08 -18.94 -0.63
CA TYR A 99 -4.92 -19.97 -0.01
C TYR A 99 -5.99 -20.49 -0.95
N THR A 100 -6.49 -21.68 -0.62
CA THR A 100 -7.75 -22.24 -1.11
C THR A 100 -8.61 -22.65 0.08
N VAL A 101 -9.88 -22.98 -0.14
CA VAL A 101 -10.78 -23.45 0.91
C VAL A 101 -11.27 -24.85 0.56
N ASP A 102 -11.07 -25.80 1.47
CA ASP A 102 -11.56 -27.17 1.35
C ASP A 102 -13.10 -27.23 1.53
N ALA A 103 -13.71 -28.35 1.16
CA ALA A 103 -15.17 -28.53 1.21
C ALA A 103 -15.78 -28.38 2.62
N ASP A 104 -14.98 -28.53 3.68
CA ASP A 104 -15.40 -28.36 5.07
C ASP A 104 -15.15 -26.94 5.63
N GLY A 105 -14.75 -25.99 4.77
CA GLY A 105 -14.45 -24.61 5.15
C GLY A 105 -13.03 -24.40 5.71
N THR A 106 -12.17 -25.42 5.67
CA THR A 106 -10.78 -25.29 6.13
C THR A 106 -9.93 -24.55 5.10
N TYR A 107 -9.18 -23.54 5.52
CA TYR A 107 -8.25 -22.80 4.68
C TYR A 107 -6.95 -23.59 4.50
N VAL A 108 -6.52 -23.79 3.26
CA VAL A 108 -5.25 -24.44 2.90
C VAL A 108 -4.27 -23.36 2.47
N LEU A 109 -3.24 -23.12 3.27
CA LEU A 109 -2.27 -22.04 3.12
C LEU A 109 -0.99 -22.55 2.47
N ALA A 110 -0.74 -22.10 1.23
CA ALA A 110 0.43 -22.51 0.46
C ALA A 110 1.73 -22.19 1.22
N GLY A 111 2.56 -23.20 1.46
CA GLY A 111 3.83 -23.04 2.16
C GLY A 111 3.75 -23.02 3.69
N TYR A 112 2.55 -23.06 4.29
CA TYR A 112 2.37 -23.09 5.74
C TYR A 112 1.68 -24.36 6.23
N GLY A 113 0.49 -24.68 5.73
CA GLY A 113 -0.33 -25.78 6.25
C GLY A 113 -1.82 -25.48 6.10
N LYS A 114 -2.61 -25.80 7.12
CA LYS A 114 -4.04 -25.48 7.15
C LYS A 114 -4.42 -24.64 8.36
N VAL A 115 -5.48 -23.86 8.23
CA VAL A 115 -6.11 -23.15 9.34
C VAL A 115 -7.62 -23.39 9.25
N LYS A 116 -8.21 -23.84 10.34
CA LYS A 116 -9.67 -23.95 10.46
C LYS A 116 -10.19 -22.86 11.39
N VAL A 117 -11.16 -22.12 10.90
CA VAL A 117 -11.90 -21.14 11.72
C VAL A 117 -13.08 -21.87 12.36
N VAL A 118 -13.18 -21.80 13.67
CA VAL A 118 -14.32 -22.31 14.43
C VAL A 118 -15.02 -21.13 15.08
N GLU A 119 -16.28 -20.95 14.74
CA GLU A 119 -17.15 -19.91 15.31
C GLU A 119 -17.84 -20.45 16.56
N ASP A 120 -17.97 -19.62 17.60
CA ASP A 120 -18.91 -19.93 18.67
C ASP A 120 -20.35 -19.88 18.14
N GLY A 121 -21.28 -20.61 18.76
CA GLY A 121 -22.67 -20.63 18.28
C GLY A 121 -23.40 -19.28 18.30
N ALA A 122 -22.73 -18.19 18.71
CA ALA A 122 -23.25 -16.83 18.79
C ALA A 122 -22.56 -15.84 17.83
N GLY A 123 -21.54 -16.26 17.06
CA GLY A 123 -20.78 -15.44 16.11
C GLY A 123 -19.90 -14.35 16.70
N ASN A 124 -19.66 -14.38 18.01
CA ASN A 124 -18.95 -13.32 18.73
C ASN A 124 -17.51 -13.69 19.08
N ALA A 125 -17.22 -14.97 19.24
CA ALA A 125 -15.88 -15.49 19.47
C ALA A 125 -15.50 -16.52 18.41
N TYR A 126 -14.21 -16.53 18.06
CA TYR A 126 -13.66 -17.45 17.09
C TYR A 126 -12.47 -18.17 17.73
N SER A 127 -12.20 -19.38 17.27
CA SER A 127 -10.89 -20.00 17.45
C SER A 127 -10.29 -20.35 16.08
N LEU A 128 -8.96 -20.27 16.02
CA LEU A 128 -8.16 -20.61 14.86
C LEU A 128 -7.37 -21.85 15.20
N GLU A 129 -7.72 -22.98 14.58
CA GLU A 129 -6.99 -24.23 14.68
C GLU A 129 -5.92 -24.29 13.59
N PHE A 130 -4.67 -24.13 13.97
CA PHE A 130 -3.51 -24.20 13.07
C PHE A 130 -3.04 -25.63 12.95
N MET A 131 -2.86 -26.08 11.71
CA MET A 131 -2.31 -27.37 11.34
C MET A 131 -1.12 -27.15 10.39
N PRO A 132 0.05 -26.74 10.93
CA PRO A 132 1.23 -26.53 10.10
C PRO A 132 1.65 -27.80 9.36
N SER A 133 2.30 -27.65 8.21
CA SER A 133 2.84 -28.76 7.41
C SER A 133 3.96 -29.51 8.16
N SER A 134 4.58 -28.84 9.14
CA SER A 134 5.59 -29.40 10.03
C SER A 134 5.38 -28.88 11.45
N GLY A 135 5.43 -29.77 12.44
CA GLY A 135 5.21 -29.42 13.84
C GLY A 135 3.86 -29.90 14.37
N ALA A 136 3.56 -29.56 15.61
CA ALA A 136 2.30 -29.90 16.25
C ALA A 136 1.22 -28.86 15.90
N SER A 137 -0.03 -29.32 15.77
CA SER A 137 -1.19 -28.43 15.70
C SER A 137 -1.39 -27.68 17.01
N PHE A 138 -1.94 -26.47 16.92
CA PHE A 138 -2.26 -25.63 18.06
C PHE A 138 -3.47 -24.76 17.76
N THR A 139 -4.06 -24.18 18.80
CA THR A 139 -5.28 -23.36 18.69
C THR A 139 -5.09 -22.04 19.40
N TYR A 140 -5.55 -20.96 18.78
CA TYR A 140 -5.66 -19.65 19.39
C TYR A 140 -7.11 -19.17 19.41
N THR A 141 -7.46 -18.40 20.43
CA THR A 141 -8.68 -17.62 20.52
C THR A 141 -8.54 -16.34 19.70
N ALA A 142 -9.58 -15.99 18.96
CA ALA A 142 -9.59 -14.83 18.11
C ALA A 142 -10.94 -14.10 18.11
N SER A 143 -10.92 -12.84 17.69
CA SER A 143 -12.11 -12.08 17.32
C SER A 143 -12.07 -11.74 15.83
N LYS A 144 -13.22 -11.79 15.17
CA LYS A 144 -13.33 -11.35 13.78
C LYS A 144 -13.38 -9.82 13.76
N GLN A 145 -12.50 -9.21 12.97
CA GLN A 145 -12.52 -7.78 12.70
C GLN A 145 -13.55 -7.50 11.61
N ASN A 146 -14.61 -6.78 11.98
CA ASN A 146 -15.67 -6.40 11.06
C ASN A 146 -15.44 -4.96 10.58
N ARG A 147 -15.00 -4.84 9.34
CA ARG A 147 -15.27 -3.67 8.50
C ARG A 147 -15.88 -4.23 7.23
N ASP A 148 -17.20 -4.11 7.13
CA ASP A 148 -17.95 -4.54 5.95
C ASP A 148 -18.02 -3.35 4.99
N LEU A 149 -16.86 -3.00 4.44
CA LEU A 149 -16.79 -2.03 3.36
C LEU A 149 -17.26 -2.75 2.09
N ASP A 150 -18.46 -2.43 1.62
CA ASP A 150 -19.07 -3.10 0.46
C ASP A 150 -19.66 -2.12 -0.55
N SER A 151 -18.98 -1.00 -0.75
CA SER A 151 -19.29 -0.06 -1.81
C SER A 151 -18.66 -0.49 -3.14
N GLU A 152 -19.15 0.06 -4.26
CA GLU A 152 -18.59 -0.20 -5.59
C GLU A 152 -17.08 0.12 -5.67
N ASN A 153 -16.65 1.27 -5.16
CA ASN A 153 -15.23 1.67 -5.18
C ASN A 153 -14.39 0.80 -4.24
N THR A 154 -14.93 0.36 -3.11
CA THR A 154 -14.25 -0.62 -2.25
C THR A 154 -14.10 -1.95 -2.98
N ASN A 155 -15.16 -2.46 -3.59
CA ASN A 155 -15.16 -3.75 -4.30
C ASN A 155 -14.22 -3.74 -5.51
N ARG A 156 -14.03 -2.56 -6.11
CA ARG A 156 -13.02 -2.33 -7.13
C ARG A 156 -11.61 -2.31 -6.53
N LEU A 157 -11.38 -1.57 -5.44
CA LEU A 157 -10.05 -1.40 -4.82
C LEU A 157 -9.52 -2.67 -4.14
N CYS A 158 -10.37 -3.38 -3.39
CA CYS A 158 -10.01 -4.48 -2.48
C CYS A 158 -9.63 -5.76 -3.22
N ARG A 159 -8.44 -5.72 -3.82
CA ARG A 159 -7.85 -6.74 -4.67
C ARG A 159 -6.34 -6.80 -4.49
N THR A 160 -5.72 -7.74 -5.19
CA THR A 160 -4.28 -7.79 -5.37
C THR A 160 -3.90 -7.12 -6.68
N TRP A 161 -2.92 -6.25 -6.62
CA TRP A 161 -2.49 -5.42 -7.75
C TRP A 161 -0.98 -5.52 -7.93
N ASN A 162 -0.53 -5.80 -9.14
CA ASN A 162 0.88 -5.70 -9.50
C ASN A 162 1.19 -4.28 -9.98
N THR A 163 2.29 -3.71 -9.48
CA THR A 163 2.76 -2.41 -9.93
C THR A 163 3.18 -2.51 -11.40
N ALA A 164 2.64 -1.62 -12.22
CA ALA A 164 2.91 -1.54 -13.65
C ALA A 164 3.99 -0.50 -13.95
N SER A 165 3.80 0.72 -13.43
CA SER A 165 4.70 1.84 -13.64
C SER A 165 4.43 2.96 -12.66
N PHE A 166 5.27 3.97 -12.72
CA PHE A 166 5.23 5.15 -11.87
C PHE A 166 5.37 6.40 -12.71
N GLN A 167 4.79 7.50 -12.26
CA GLN A 167 4.95 8.80 -12.90
C GLN A 167 5.13 9.88 -11.84
N ILE A 168 6.00 10.83 -12.13
CA ILE A 168 6.11 12.08 -11.38
C ILE A 168 5.69 13.22 -12.28
N VAL A 169 4.78 14.04 -11.77
CA VAL A 169 4.42 15.32 -12.34
C VAL A 169 4.79 16.39 -11.34
N ALA A 170 5.70 17.31 -11.71
CA ALA A 170 6.10 18.41 -10.86
C ALA A 170 5.79 19.75 -11.53
N LYS A 171 5.25 20.69 -10.75
CA LYS A 171 4.80 22.00 -11.20
C LYS A 171 5.36 23.09 -10.30
N ILE A 172 5.67 24.25 -10.90
CA ILE A 172 5.89 25.51 -10.19
C ILE A 172 4.87 26.52 -10.69
N ASN A 173 4.15 27.17 -9.77
CA ASN A 173 3.12 28.17 -10.10
C ASN A 173 2.10 27.65 -11.13
N GLY A 174 1.71 26.37 -10.97
CA GLY A 174 0.79 25.65 -11.85
C GLY A 174 1.37 25.22 -13.21
N LYS A 175 2.59 25.63 -13.57
CA LYS A 175 3.26 25.22 -14.81
C LYS A 175 4.04 23.92 -14.60
N VAL A 176 3.75 22.92 -15.42
CA VAL A 176 4.50 21.64 -15.44
C VAL A 176 5.95 21.89 -15.83
N LEU A 177 6.89 21.47 -14.98
CA LEU A 177 8.33 21.49 -15.23
C LEU A 177 8.90 20.11 -15.54
N LEU A 178 8.29 19.09 -14.94
CA LEU A 178 8.69 17.71 -15.12
C LEU A 178 7.45 16.84 -15.21
N ASP A 179 7.43 15.97 -16.22
CA ASP A 179 6.47 14.88 -16.34
C ASP A 179 7.23 13.66 -16.86
N VAL A 180 7.50 12.71 -15.98
CA VAL A 180 8.32 11.53 -16.30
C VAL A 180 7.67 10.27 -15.78
N THR A 181 7.62 9.26 -16.64
CA THR A 181 7.14 7.91 -16.31
C THR A 181 8.30 6.92 -16.30
N ALA A 182 8.31 5.94 -15.41
CA ALA A 182 9.29 4.85 -15.38
C ALA A 182 8.65 3.55 -14.89
N SER A 183 9.26 2.41 -15.20
CA SER A 183 8.74 1.10 -14.76
C SER A 183 9.21 0.73 -13.36
N THR A 184 10.25 1.40 -12.85
CA THR A 184 10.82 1.17 -11.51
C THR A 184 11.15 2.47 -10.79
N MET A 185 11.21 2.43 -9.46
CA MET A 185 11.72 3.54 -8.63
C MET A 185 13.13 3.96 -8.98
N GLY A 186 14.05 3.00 -9.15
CA GLY A 186 15.42 3.32 -9.53
C GLY A 186 15.52 4.07 -10.87
N GLU A 187 14.72 3.72 -11.87
CA GLU A 187 14.67 4.45 -13.14
C GLU A 187 14.07 5.85 -12.99
N LEU A 188 13.03 5.99 -12.16
CA LEU A 188 12.39 7.27 -11.89
C LEU A 188 13.37 8.23 -11.20
N ILE A 189 14.05 7.77 -10.16
CA ILE A 189 15.08 8.54 -9.43
C ILE A 189 16.21 8.96 -10.37
N LYS A 190 16.67 8.09 -11.27
CA LYS A 190 17.68 8.45 -12.28
C LYS A 190 17.20 9.56 -13.22
N LYS A 191 15.91 9.58 -13.58
CA LYS A 191 15.34 10.66 -14.40
C LYS A 191 15.26 11.96 -13.61
N LEU A 192 14.89 11.90 -12.33
CA LEU A 192 14.90 13.05 -11.43
C LEU A 192 16.31 13.63 -11.26
N GLN A 193 17.29 12.78 -10.98
CA GLN A 193 18.69 13.18 -10.83
C GLN A 193 19.19 13.91 -12.09
N LYS A 194 18.97 13.33 -13.28
CA LYS A 194 19.36 13.98 -14.55
C LYS A 194 18.69 15.33 -14.77
N TRP A 195 17.44 15.46 -14.35
CA TRP A 195 16.75 16.75 -14.39
C TRP A 195 17.41 17.74 -13.44
N ALA A 196 17.69 17.34 -12.19
CA ALA A 196 18.35 18.19 -11.20
C ALA A 196 19.75 18.63 -11.66
N GLU A 197 20.56 17.71 -12.19
CA GLU A 197 21.89 17.99 -12.79
C GLU A 197 21.86 19.09 -13.86
N SER A 198 20.75 19.22 -14.58
CA SER A 198 20.61 20.16 -15.70
C SER A 198 19.91 21.47 -15.32
N ASN A 199 19.20 21.51 -14.19
CA ASN A 199 18.28 22.61 -13.84
C ASN A 199 18.51 23.21 -12.44
N ASP A 200 19.36 22.59 -11.63
CA ASP A 200 19.69 23.05 -10.28
C ASP A 200 21.16 23.49 -10.24
N GLU A 201 21.40 24.79 -10.07
CA GLU A 201 22.75 25.36 -9.96
C GLU A 201 23.48 24.89 -8.70
N GLU A 202 22.73 24.47 -7.67
CA GLU A 202 23.25 23.93 -6.41
C GLU A 202 23.31 22.40 -6.41
N PHE A 203 23.17 21.76 -7.58
CA PHE A 203 23.19 20.31 -7.68
C PHE A 203 24.45 19.70 -7.05
N ASP A 204 24.24 18.75 -6.15
CA ASP A 204 25.27 17.95 -5.53
C ASP A 204 24.95 16.45 -5.72
N PRO A 205 25.79 15.70 -6.45
CA PRO A 205 25.53 14.28 -6.70
C PRO A 205 25.49 13.44 -5.42
N SER A 206 26.14 13.88 -4.33
CA SER A 206 26.15 13.15 -3.05
C SER A 206 24.77 13.11 -2.38
N ASP A 207 23.88 14.05 -2.70
CA ASP A 207 22.49 14.06 -2.20
C ASP A 207 21.65 12.91 -2.80
N TRP A 208 22.14 12.27 -3.87
CA TRP A 208 21.45 11.21 -4.62
C TRP A 208 22.10 9.83 -4.46
N GLU A 209 23.32 9.73 -3.93
CA GLU A 209 24.11 8.48 -3.84
C GLU A 209 23.50 7.41 -2.92
N TYR A 210 22.57 7.76 -2.03
CA TYR A 210 22.02 6.86 -0.99
C TYR A 210 20.58 6.41 -1.22
N LEU A 211 20.01 6.66 -2.40
CA LEU A 211 18.61 6.32 -2.69
C LEU A 211 18.45 4.89 -3.21
N ASP A 212 18.74 3.90 -2.36
CA ASP A 212 18.38 2.50 -2.64
C ASP A 212 16.94 2.22 -2.20
N ILE A 213 15.99 2.66 -3.02
CA ILE A 213 14.56 2.52 -2.75
C ILE A 213 14.06 1.22 -3.36
N ALA A 214 13.65 0.28 -2.50
CA ALA A 214 13.04 -0.97 -2.93
C ALA A 214 11.78 -0.69 -3.76
N ASN A 215 11.64 -1.37 -4.89
CA ASN A 215 10.52 -1.15 -5.79
C ASN A 215 9.27 -1.85 -5.23
N PRO A 216 8.14 -1.16 -5.01
CA PRO A 216 6.90 -1.84 -4.66
C PRO A 216 6.44 -2.63 -5.89
N GLU A 217 6.37 -3.95 -5.78
CA GLU A 217 6.01 -4.85 -6.89
C GLU A 217 4.53 -5.23 -6.87
N GLN A 218 3.95 -5.31 -5.68
CA GLN A 218 2.56 -5.73 -5.50
C GLN A 218 1.96 -5.05 -4.28
N VAL A 219 0.68 -4.70 -4.38
CA VAL A 219 -0.12 -4.21 -3.26
C VAL A 219 -1.39 -5.03 -3.09
N VAL A 220 -1.84 -5.17 -1.84
CA VAL A 220 -3.11 -5.81 -1.50
C VAL A 220 -3.92 -4.85 -0.67
N PHE A 221 -5.15 -4.59 -1.10
CA PHE A 221 -6.15 -3.88 -0.31
C PHE A 221 -7.24 -4.87 0.09
N THR A 222 -7.71 -4.79 1.32
CA THR A 222 -8.80 -5.66 1.83
C THR A 222 -9.95 -4.83 2.37
N LYS A 223 -11.15 -5.40 2.37
CA LYS A 223 -12.37 -4.75 2.89
C LYS A 223 -12.28 -4.49 4.40
N THR A 224 -11.40 -5.21 5.10
CA THR A 224 -11.15 -4.97 6.53
C THR A 224 -10.29 -3.73 6.80
N GLY A 225 -9.81 -3.06 5.75
CA GLY A 225 -8.97 -1.87 5.85
C GLY A 225 -7.49 -2.18 5.94
N THR A 226 -7.04 -3.38 5.58
CA THR A 226 -5.60 -3.71 5.47
C THR A 226 -5.07 -3.25 4.11
N TYR A 227 -3.88 -2.65 4.13
CA TYR A 227 -3.06 -2.32 2.97
C TYR A 227 -1.71 -3.01 3.13
N MET A 228 -1.33 -3.88 2.21
CA MET A 228 -0.04 -4.56 2.22
C MET A 228 0.77 -4.20 0.98
N VAL A 229 2.09 -4.05 1.13
CA VAL A 229 3.04 -3.86 0.03
C VAL A 229 4.06 -4.97 0.03
N LYS A 230 4.33 -5.56 -1.13
CA LYS A 230 5.49 -6.43 -1.36
C LYS A 230 6.51 -5.68 -2.19
N TYR A 231 7.75 -5.65 -1.70
CA TYR A 231 8.87 -4.99 -2.36
C TYR A 231 9.78 -5.97 -3.10
N SER A 232 10.59 -5.45 -4.02
CA SER A 232 11.53 -6.22 -4.86
C SER A 232 12.64 -6.93 -4.08
N ASN A 233 12.93 -6.48 -2.87
CA ASN A 233 13.85 -7.15 -1.93
C ASN A 233 13.15 -8.28 -1.13
N SER A 234 11.91 -8.63 -1.49
CA SER A 234 11.04 -9.60 -0.81
C SER A 234 10.53 -9.17 0.58
N GLU A 235 10.75 -7.93 0.99
CA GLU A 235 10.16 -7.38 2.20
C GLU A 235 8.67 -7.11 2.03
N LEU A 236 7.95 -7.14 3.15
CA LEU A 236 6.51 -6.94 3.23
C LEU A 236 6.17 -5.83 4.23
N ALA A 237 5.33 -4.91 3.80
CA ALA A 237 4.70 -3.91 4.65
C ALA A 237 3.24 -4.24 4.85
N VAL A 238 2.76 -4.10 6.08
CA VAL A 238 1.33 -4.07 6.37
C VAL A 238 1.02 -2.75 7.07
N SER A 239 -0.05 -2.12 6.61
CA SER A 239 -0.56 -0.84 7.01
C SER A 239 -2.09 -0.92 7.01
N THR A 240 -2.73 0.18 7.40
CA THR A 240 -4.18 0.31 7.40
C THR A 240 -4.61 1.45 6.49
N TRP A 241 -5.83 1.38 5.99
CA TRP A 241 -6.42 2.43 5.17
C TRP A 241 -7.90 2.65 5.51
N ARG A 242 -8.40 3.83 5.15
CA ARG A 242 -9.82 4.19 5.19
C ARG A 242 -10.16 5.19 4.08
N TRP A 243 -11.40 5.16 3.59
CA TRP A 243 -11.95 6.26 2.81
C TRP A 243 -12.10 7.51 3.70
N VAL A 244 -11.82 8.68 3.14
CA VAL A 244 -11.97 9.97 3.86
C VAL A 244 -12.97 10.91 3.19
N ASN A 245 -13.62 10.46 2.12
CA ASN A 245 -14.67 11.19 1.44
C ASN A 245 -15.81 10.27 1.01
N ASP A 246 -17.02 10.83 0.93
CA ASP A 246 -18.24 10.09 0.57
C ASP A 246 -18.21 9.54 -0.86
N SER A 247 -17.44 10.17 -1.75
CA SER A 247 -17.24 9.69 -3.11
C SER A 247 -16.24 8.53 -3.20
N GLU A 248 -15.54 8.19 -2.10
CA GLU A 248 -14.59 7.08 -2.03
C GLU A 248 -13.51 7.15 -3.13
N THR A 249 -12.99 8.36 -3.31
CA THR A 249 -11.90 8.66 -4.26
C THR A 249 -10.66 9.17 -3.56
N MET A 250 -10.71 9.35 -2.24
CA MET A 250 -9.58 9.74 -1.40
C MET A 250 -9.45 8.72 -0.27
N LEU A 251 -8.32 8.03 -0.23
CA LEU A 251 -7.95 7.19 0.89
C LEU A 251 -6.95 7.92 1.79
N GLN A 252 -7.03 7.63 3.08
CA GLN A 252 -5.97 7.88 4.04
C GLN A 252 -5.37 6.53 4.41
N TYR A 253 -4.05 6.39 4.30
CA TYR A 253 -3.32 5.24 4.81
C TYR A 253 -2.60 5.63 6.11
N SER A 254 -2.33 4.64 6.96
CA SER A 254 -1.65 4.83 8.24
C SER A 254 -0.80 3.60 8.61
N TRP A 255 0.46 3.85 8.92
CA TRP A 255 1.34 2.92 9.60
C TRP A 255 0.95 2.82 11.08
N GLU A 256 1.02 1.62 11.65
CA GLU A 256 0.64 1.36 13.05
C GLU A 256 -0.83 1.64 13.41
N ASN A 257 -1.69 1.90 12.40
CA ASN A 257 -3.11 2.19 12.59
C ASN A 257 -3.38 3.46 13.43
N ASP A 258 -2.44 4.41 13.41
CA ASP A 258 -2.61 5.77 13.93
C ASP A 258 -2.94 6.75 12.79
N PHE A 259 -4.23 7.04 12.59
CA PHE A 259 -4.69 7.96 11.55
C PHE A 259 -4.58 9.43 11.94
N GLU A 260 -4.16 9.73 13.16
CA GLU A 260 -4.07 11.10 13.67
C GLU A 260 -2.61 11.59 13.73
N ASP A 261 -1.63 10.67 13.76
CA ASP A 261 -0.22 11.01 13.62
C ASP A 261 0.17 11.30 12.16
N SER A 262 0.41 12.58 11.87
CA SER A 262 0.81 13.08 10.53
C SER A 262 2.14 12.52 10.01
N TYR A 263 2.99 11.94 10.85
CA TYR A 263 4.22 11.27 10.43
C TYR A 263 3.98 9.83 9.99
N LEU A 264 2.93 9.20 10.51
CA LEU A 264 2.58 7.81 10.26
C LEU A 264 1.47 7.65 9.21
N ASN A 265 0.78 8.74 8.86
CA ASN A 265 -0.30 8.71 7.88
C ASN A 265 0.03 9.46 6.57
N GLY A 266 -0.82 9.25 5.57
CA GLY A 266 -0.82 10.05 4.36
C GLY A 266 -2.10 9.86 3.56
N PHE A 267 -2.27 10.71 2.55
CA PHE A 267 -3.47 10.76 1.73
C PHE A 267 -3.12 10.48 0.27
N ALA A 268 -3.98 9.72 -0.38
CA ALA A 268 -3.86 9.43 -1.80
C ALA A 268 -5.23 9.48 -2.46
N SER A 269 -5.27 10.01 -3.69
CA SER A 269 -6.43 9.85 -4.55
C SER A 269 -6.42 8.50 -5.25
N VAL A 270 -7.61 7.95 -5.44
CA VAL A 270 -7.87 6.68 -6.12
C VAL A 270 -8.69 6.97 -7.35
N SER A 271 -8.24 6.46 -8.49
CA SER A 271 -8.95 6.53 -9.76
C SER A 271 -8.64 5.30 -10.60
N TYR A 272 -9.35 5.15 -11.71
CA TYR A 272 -9.18 4.02 -12.61
C TYR A 272 -9.08 4.49 -14.06
N LYS A 273 -8.21 3.85 -14.83
CA LYS A 273 -8.11 3.99 -16.29
C LYS A 273 -8.46 2.63 -16.90
N GLY A 274 -9.72 2.43 -17.26
CA GLY A 274 -10.27 1.09 -17.51
C GLY A 274 -10.05 0.17 -16.30
N SER A 275 -9.48 -1.01 -16.51
CA SER A 275 -9.17 -1.96 -15.42
C SER A 275 -7.92 -1.61 -14.60
N GLN A 276 -7.19 -0.55 -14.97
CA GLN A 276 -5.95 -0.18 -14.28
C GLN A 276 -6.27 0.71 -13.07
N LEU A 277 -5.76 0.33 -11.90
CA LEU A 277 -5.80 1.16 -10.70
C LEU A 277 -4.74 2.26 -10.80
N VAL A 278 -5.13 3.49 -10.46
CA VAL A 278 -4.25 4.66 -10.40
C VAL A 278 -4.36 5.30 -9.03
N ILE A 279 -3.25 5.28 -8.28
CA ILE A 279 -3.12 5.94 -6.97
C ILE A 279 -2.24 7.16 -7.15
N THR A 280 -2.69 8.34 -6.72
CA THR A 280 -1.88 9.57 -6.78
C THR A 280 -1.75 10.19 -5.40
N GLU A 281 -0.51 10.31 -4.94
CA GLU A 281 -0.13 11.14 -3.80
C GLU A 281 0.34 12.49 -4.31
N THR A 282 -0.08 13.59 -3.68
CA THR A 282 0.34 14.94 -4.09
C THR A 282 0.76 15.75 -2.87
N ASP A 283 1.97 16.30 -2.95
CA ASP A 283 2.49 17.25 -1.99
C ASP A 283 2.47 18.66 -2.62
N LYS A 284 2.07 19.65 -1.82
CA LYS A 284 2.08 21.06 -2.20
C LYS A 284 2.77 21.87 -1.12
N GLU A 285 3.69 22.74 -1.52
CA GLU A 285 4.40 23.66 -0.64
C GLU A 285 4.39 25.06 -1.26
N GLU A 286 4.34 26.09 -0.41
CA GLU A 286 4.48 27.48 -0.83
C GLU A 286 5.69 28.08 -0.11
N GLU A 287 6.69 28.56 -0.85
CA GLU A 287 7.87 29.25 -0.33
C GLU A 287 8.18 30.47 -1.19
N ASP A 288 8.50 31.60 -0.56
CA ASP A 288 8.89 32.86 -1.21
C ASP A 288 7.92 33.37 -2.32
N GLY A 289 6.63 33.06 -2.19
CA GLY A 289 5.59 33.46 -3.15
C GLY A 289 5.48 32.56 -4.39
N GLU A 290 6.23 31.46 -4.41
CA GLU A 290 6.13 30.40 -5.40
C GLU A 290 5.39 29.19 -4.81
N SER A 291 4.57 28.54 -5.64
CA SER A 291 3.88 27.30 -5.29
C SER A 291 4.54 26.11 -5.99
N TYR A 292 4.94 25.13 -5.21
CA TYR A 292 5.56 23.89 -5.64
C TYR A 292 4.53 22.77 -5.46
N GLU A 293 4.24 22.03 -6.53
CA GLU A 293 3.34 20.87 -6.49
C GLU A 293 4.05 19.68 -7.12
N MET A 294 4.06 18.55 -6.42
CA MET A 294 4.63 17.31 -6.93
C MET A 294 3.64 16.18 -6.66
N SER A 295 3.28 15.48 -7.74
CA SER A 295 2.40 14.32 -7.72
C SER A 295 3.19 13.07 -8.06
N MET A 296 3.10 12.08 -7.18
CA MET A 296 3.58 10.72 -7.39
C MET A 296 2.40 9.83 -7.75
N VAL A 297 2.42 9.29 -8.97
CA VAL A 297 1.34 8.46 -9.52
C VAL A 297 1.84 7.03 -9.64
N TYR A 298 1.08 6.10 -9.10
CA TYR A 298 1.30 4.66 -9.17
C TYR A 298 0.24 4.05 -10.08
N TYR A 299 0.69 3.26 -11.04
CA TYR A 299 -0.18 2.53 -11.96
C TYR A 299 -0.11 1.05 -11.62
N PHE A 300 -1.25 0.39 -11.49
CA PHE A 300 -1.30 -1.03 -11.15
C PHE A 300 -2.27 -1.83 -12.01
N ASN A 301 -1.88 -3.07 -12.30
CA ASN A 301 -2.71 -4.05 -12.99
C ASN A 301 -3.19 -5.11 -11.99
N GLU A 302 -4.47 -5.47 -12.06
CA GLU A 302 -5.05 -6.51 -11.21
C GLU A 302 -4.36 -7.86 -11.42
N VAL A 303 -4.11 -8.59 -10.33
CA VAL A 303 -3.66 -9.98 -10.37
C VAL A 303 -4.87 -10.89 -10.52
N LYS A 304 -4.92 -11.63 -11.63
CA LYS A 304 -5.98 -12.63 -11.91
C LYS A 304 -5.59 -14.02 -11.42
#